data_AF-A0A956ZWY0-F1
#
_entry.id   AF-A0A956ZWY0-F1
#
_cell.length_a   1.000
_cell.length_b   1.000
_cell.length_c   1.000
_cell.angle_alpha   90.00
_cell.angle_beta   90.00
_cell.angle_gamma   90.00
#
_symmetry.space_group_name_H-M   'P 1'
#
loop_
_entity.id
_entity.type
_entity.pdbx_description
1 polymer ?
#
loop_
_entity_poly.entity_id
_entity_poly.type
_entity_poly.pdbx_seq_one_letter_code
_entity_poly.pdbx_strand_id
1 'polypeptide(L)'
;MARVVLRLSTVALLLLLLVVAFLSVRTARRLPNVIIYLVKDNETSFSLEPVGRKVNAGTPEEKLRGIVQALQDGPSSSEKAKGLMTTLPGAMTVNRLELVGSEVRIDLSTEFEQGGGNALMVGRLNQLFYSLTQAKEVSEISLFIDGLRVTAFSQQGIMIASPWSRQSETLPVW
;
A
#
# COMPACT_ATOMS: atom_id res chain seq x y z
N MET A 1 -59.10 6.37 9.64
CA MET A 1 -57.87 6.67 10.42
C MET A 1 -56.79 5.59 10.30
N ALA A 2 -57.09 4.30 10.50
CA ALA A 2 -56.08 3.22 10.46
C ALA A 2 -55.21 3.16 9.18
N ARG A 3 -55.80 3.36 7.98
CA ARG A 3 -55.05 3.37 6.70
C ARG A 3 -54.04 4.52 6.57
N VAL A 4 -54.28 5.65 7.24
CA VAL A 4 -53.40 6.83 7.22
C VAL A 4 -52.22 6.62 8.17
N VAL A 5 -52.48 6.09 9.37
CA VAL A 5 -51.44 5.76 10.36
C VAL A 5 -50.50 4.68 9.85
N LEU A 6 -51.03 3.64 9.19
CA LEU A 6 -50.21 2.59 8.58
C LEU A 6 -49.28 3.14 7.50
N ARG A 7 -49.80 3.99 6.60
CA ARG A 7 -49.00 4.65 5.55
C ARG A 7 -47.89 5.55 6.12
N LEU A 8 -48.20 6.31 7.17
CA LEU A 8 -47.23 7.17 7.83
C LEU A 8 -46.11 6.36 8.50
N SER A 9 -46.46 5.25 9.16
CA SER A 9 -45.48 4.34 9.78
C SER A 9 -44.57 3.66 8.76
N THR A 10 -45.10 3.24 7.60
CA THR A 10 -44.28 2.68 6.52
C THR A 10 -43.34 3.70 5.90
N VAL A 11 -43.78 4.95 5.71
CA VAL A 11 -42.91 6.01 5.17
C VAL A 11 -41.80 6.35 6.17
N ALA A 12 -42.12 6.47 7.46
CA ALA A 12 -41.13 6.70 8.50
C ALA A 12 -40.10 5.56 8.58
N LEU A 13 -40.54 4.30 8.47
CA LEU A 13 -39.66 3.12 8.46
C LEU A 13 -38.76 3.11 7.22
N LEU A 14 -39.29 3.42 6.03
CA LEU A 14 -38.50 3.50 4.80
C LEU A 14 -37.46 4.62 4.86
N LEU A 15 -37.81 5.79 5.39
CA LEU A 15 -36.87 6.89 5.59
C LEU A 15 -35.77 6.51 6.59
N LEU A 16 -36.13 5.86 7.70
CA LEU A 16 -35.16 5.36 8.67
C LEU A 16 -34.21 4.35 8.03
N LEU A 17 -34.71 3.40 7.25
CA LEU A 17 -33.88 2.43 6.53
C LEU A 17 -32.95 3.11 5.52
N LEU A 18 -33.42 4.13 4.80
CA LEU A 18 -32.56 4.91 3.88
C LEU A 18 -31.47 5.67 4.62
N VAL A 19 -31.79 6.29 5.76
CA VAL A 19 -30.80 6.98 6.60
C VAL A 19 -29.78 5.99 7.16
N VAL A 20 -30.22 4.86 7.69
CA VAL A 20 -29.33 3.80 8.19
C VAL A 20 -28.45 3.28 7.05
N ALA A 21 -29.01 2.94 5.89
CA ALA A 21 -28.24 2.50 4.74
C ALA A 21 -27.23 3.56 4.28
N PHE A 22 -27.62 4.83 4.23
CA PHE A 22 -26.73 5.93 3.88
C PHE A 22 -25.58 6.08 4.89
N LEU A 23 -25.87 6.02 6.19
CA LEU A 23 -24.85 6.08 7.24
C LEU A 23 -23.93 4.85 7.20
N SER A 24 -24.48 3.65 7.02
CA SER A 24 -23.73 2.41 6.87
C SER A 24 -22.80 2.46 5.66
N VAL A 25 -23.27 2.93 4.51
CA VAL A 25 -22.45 3.11 3.30
C VAL A 25 -21.37 4.17 3.53
N ARG A 26 -21.70 5.28 4.19
CA ARG A 26 -20.73 6.33 4.52
C ARG A 26 -19.60 5.82 5.42
N THR A 27 -19.94 5.01 6.42
CA THR A 27 -18.98 4.39 7.34
C THR A 27 -18.15 3.33 6.63
N ALA A 28 -18.78 2.44 5.86
CA ALA A 28 -18.09 1.38 5.10
C ALA A 28 -17.10 1.95 4.07
N ARG A 29 -17.41 3.10 3.47
CA ARG A 29 -16.52 3.78 2.51
C ARG A 29 -15.21 4.28 3.13
N ARG A 30 -15.13 4.43 4.45
CA ARG A 30 -13.93 4.85 5.18
C ARG A 30 -13.05 3.70 5.63
N LEU A 31 -13.51 2.45 5.48
CA LEU A 31 -12.73 1.29 5.88
C LEU A 31 -11.55 1.09 4.93
N PRO A 32 -10.34 0.81 5.48
CA PRO A 32 -9.20 0.39 4.67
C PRO A 32 -9.56 -0.79 3.77
N ASN A 33 -9.06 -0.78 2.53
CA ASN A 33 -9.23 -1.87 1.58
C ASN A 33 -7.91 -2.50 1.12
N VAL A 34 -6.77 -1.95 1.56
CA VAL A 34 -5.44 -2.52 1.38
C VAL A 34 -4.61 -2.32 2.65
N ILE A 35 -3.56 -3.13 2.79
CA ILE A 35 -2.51 -2.95 3.79
C ILE A 35 -1.25 -2.49 3.04
N ILE A 36 -0.60 -1.46 3.56
CA ILE A 36 0.78 -1.13 3.22
C ILE A 36 1.65 -1.38 4.44
N TYR A 37 2.96 -1.51 4.23
CA TYR A 37 3.91 -1.58 5.33
C TYR A 37 4.66 -0.26 5.46
N LEU A 38 4.71 0.27 6.68
CA LEU A 38 5.59 1.38 7.04
C LEU A 38 6.77 0.85 7.84
N VAL A 39 7.84 1.63 7.92
CA VAL A 39 9.04 1.24 8.66
C VAL A 39 8.95 1.78 10.08
N LYS A 40 9.35 0.95 11.05
CA LYS A 40 9.52 1.36 12.44
C LYS A 40 10.97 1.17 12.84
N ASP A 41 11.54 2.23 13.41
CA ASP A 41 12.84 2.21 14.06
C ASP A 41 12.68 1.65 15.48
N ASN A 42 13.34 0.53 15.76
CA ASN A 42 13.38 -0.12 17.07
C ASN A 42 14.72 0.11 17.78
N GLU A 43 15.37 1.25 17.50
CA GLU A 43 16.67 1.72 18.02
C GLU A 43 17.89 0.94 17.49
N THR A 44 17.78 -0.38 17.44
CA THR A 44 18.86 -1.31 17.04
C THR A 44 18.58 -2.03 15.73
N SER A 45 17.34 -1.97 15.26
CA SER A 45 16.86 -2.62 14.05
C SER A 45 15.67 -1.87 13.48
N PHE A 46 15.34 -2.16 12.24
CA PHE A 46 14.13 -1.72 11.57
C PHE A 46 13.19 -2.90 11.35
N SER A 47 11.90 -2.60 11.34
CA SER A 47 10.86 -3.60 11.07
C SER A 47 9.75 -3.00 10.21
N LEU A 48 8.97 -3.86 9.56
CA LEU A 48 7.75 -3.46 8.88
C LEU A 48 6.55 -3.52 9.83
N GLU A 49 5.74 -2.47 9.82
CA GLU A 49 4.49 -2.37 10.56
C GLU A 49 3.31 -2.23 9.58
N PRO A 50 2.27 -3.07 9.69
CA PRO A 50 1.13 -3.04 8.77
C PRO A 50 0.22 -1.86 9.07
N VAL A 51 -0.19 -1.17 8.01
CA VAL A 51 -1.05 0.00 8.10
C VAL A 51 -2.15 -0.06 7.05
N GLY A 52 -3.41 0.08 7.49
CA GLY A 52 -4.57 0.12 6.62
C GLY A 52 -4.62 1.42 5.81
N ARG A 53 -4.84 1.29 4.50
CA ARG A 53 -5.07 2.42 3.59
C ARG A 53 -6.35 2.23 2.81
N LYS A 54 -6.97 3.35 2.45
CA LYS A 54 -8.05 3.39 1.48
C LYS A 54 -7.47 3.84 0.14
N VAL A 55 -7.54 2.97 -0.85
CA VAL A 55 -7.05 3.26 -2.20
C VAL A 55 -8.14 2.99 -3.23
N ASN A 56 -7.97 3.56 -4.43
CA ASN A 56 -8.77 3.13 -5.57
C ASN A 56 -8.39 1.69 -5.95
N ALA A 57 -9.37 0.87 -6.28
CA ALA A 57 -9.18 -0.56 -6.51
C ALA A 57 -10.19 -1.11 -7.53
N GLY A 58 -10.51 -0.34 -8.57
CA GLY A 58 -11.43 -0.77 -9.63
C GLY A 58 -10.85 -1.91 -10.47
N THR A 59 -9.54 -1.91 -10.69
CA THR A 59 -8.77 -3.01 -11.30
C THR A 59 -7.61 -3.45 -10.41
N PRO A 60 -7.00 -4.63 -10.64
CA PRO A 60 -5.78 -5.04 -9.94
C PRO A 60 -4.64 -4.02 -10.07
N GLU A 61 -4.41 -3.47 -11.26
CA GLU A 61 -3.36 -2.47 -11.49
C GLU A 61 -3.66 -1.13 -10.81
N GLU A 62 -4.92 -0.70 -10.80
CA GLU A 62 -5.33 0.49 -10.04
C GLU A 62 -5.09 0.31 -8.54
N LYS A 63 -5.39 -0.88 -8.00
CA LYS A 63 -5.11 -1.23 -6.60
C LYS A 63 -3.60 -1.14 -6.31
N LEU A 64 -2.76 -1.69 -7.20
CA LEU A 64 -1.30 -1.67 -7.05
C LEU A 64 -0.74 -0.25 -7.12
N ARG A 65 -1.21 0.57 -8.07
CA ARG A 65 -0.85 2.00 -8.15
C ARG A 65 -1.28 2.74 -6.87
N GLY A 66 -2.46 2.43 -6.36
CA GLY A 66 -2.95 2.96 -5.09
C GLY A 66 -2.08 2.58 -3.89
N ILE A 67 -1.56 1.34 -3.84
CA ILE A 67 -0.61 0.90 -2.81
C ILE A 67 0.68 1.71 -2.89
N VAL A 68 1.26 1.88 -4.08
CA VAL A 68 2.50 2.66 -4.27
C VAL A 68 2.29 4.13 -3.92
N GLN A 69 1.16 4.72 -4.32
CA GLN A 69 0.80 6.09 -3.93
C GLN A 69 0.69 6.23 -2.41
N ALA A 70 0.02 5.29 -1.74
CA ALA A 70 -0.12 5.33 -0.29
C ALA A 70 1.22 5.17 0.45
N LEU A 71 2.19 4.48 -0.15
CA LEU A 71 3.56 4.42 0.34
C LEU A 71 4.31 5.75 0.14
N GLN A 72 4.12 6.42 -1.01
CA GLN A 72 4.67 7.76 -1.28
C GLN A 72 4.12 8.82 -0.33
N ASP A 73 2.83 8.77 -0.04
CA ASP A 73 2.17 9.66 0.94
C ASP A 73 2.76 9.48 2.35
N GLY A 74 3.28 8.28 2.63
CA GLY A 74 3.99 7.96 3.86
C GLY A 74 3.08 7.86 5.11
N PRO A 75 3.67 7.97 6.32
CA PRO A 75 2.90 7.97 7.56
C PRO A 75 2.13 9.28 7.76
N SER A 76 0.90 9.16 8.24
CA SER A 76 0.12 10.25 8.83
C SER A 76 0.81 10.82 10.08
N SER A 77 0.40 12.02 10.51
CA SER A 77 0.94 12.64 11.72
C SER A 77 0.81 11.76 12.97
N SER A 78 -0.32 11.04 13.11
CA SER A 78 -0.53 10.11 14.23
C SER A 78 0.33 8.85 14.14
N GLU A 79 0.68 8.39 12.95
CA GLU A 79 1.58 7.25 12.73
C GLU A 79 3.03 7.66 13.00
N LYS A 80 3.45 8.87 12.58
CA LYS A 80 4.74 9.47 12.93
C LYS A 80 4.92 9.59 14.45
N ALA A 81 3.88 10.03 15.16
CA ALA A 81 3.89 10.11 16.62
C ALA A 81 4.06 8.74 17.32
N LYS A 82 3.83 7.63 16.60
CA LYS A 82 4.08 6.26 17.06
C LYS A 82 5.44 5.70 16.59
N GLY A 83 6.29 6.53 16.00
CA GLY A 83 7.62 6.14 15.49
C GLY A 83 7.60 5.49 14.11
N LEU A 84 6.48 5.57 13.37
CA LEU A 84 6.44 5.06 12.00
C LEU A 84 7.03 6.09 11.02
N MET A 85 7.82 5.59 10.07
CA MET A 85 8.51 6.35 9.04
C MET A 85 8.36 5.69 7.65
N THR A 86 8.80 6.41 6.62
CA THR A 86 8.96 5.88 5.27
C THR A 86 10.42 5.95 4.86
N THR A 87 10.86 4.97 4.07
CA THR A 87 12.20 4.94 3.48
C THR A 87 12.19 5.32 2.01
N LEU A 88 10.99 5.49 1.42
CA LEU A 88 10.81 5.95 0.06
C LEU A 88 11.26 7.43 -0.07
N PRO A 89 11.96 7.79 -1.15
CA PRO A 89 12.26 9.18 -1.45
C PRO A 89 10.98 9.93 -1.85
N GLY A 90 10.79 11.15 -1.33
CA GLY A 90 9.62 11.96 -1.65
C GLY A 90 9.55 12.45 -3.10
N ALA A 91 10.68 12.47 -3.81
CA ALA A 91 10.74 12.89 -5.22
C ALA A 91 10.62 11.73 -6.22
N MET A 92 10.48 10.48 -5.75
CA MET A 92 10.40 9.33 -6.65
C MET A 92 9.11 9.37 -7.47
N THR A 93 9.19 8.92 -8.71
CA THR A 93 8.03 8.78 -9.59
C THR A 93 7.87 7.34 -10.06
N VAL A 94 6.63 6.97 -10.44
CA VAL A 94 6.33 5.67 -11.05
C VAL A 94 6.22 5.87 -12.55
N ASN A 95 7.28 5.50 -13.28
CA ASN A 95 7.31 5.55 -14.74
C ASN A 95 6.29 4.58 -15.34
N ARG A 96 6.22 3.37 -14.78
CA ARG A 96 5.32 2.31 -15.26
C ARG A 96 4.98 1.33 -14.13
N LEU A 97 3.76 0.80 -14.18
CA LEU A 97 3.34 -0.33 -13.35
C LEU A 97 2.38 -1.19 -14.17
N GLU A 98 2.77 -2.44 -14.39
CA GLU A 98 2.00 -3.42 -15.16
C GLU A 98 1.91 -4.73 -14.38
N LEU A 99 0.75 -5.38 -14.42
CA LEU A 99 0.55 -6.73 -13.89
C LEU A 99 0.47 -7.74 -15.05
N VAL A 100 1.52 -8.55 -15.21
CA VAL A 100 1.60 -9.59 -16.26
C VAL A 100 1.44 -10.96 -15.63
N GLY A 101 0.23 -11.53 -15.72
CA GLY A 101 -0.11 -12.73 -14.95
C GLY A 101 -0.14 -12.41 -13.46
N SER A 102 0.83 -12.94 -12.71
CA SER A 102 1.04 -12.64 -11.29
C SER A 102 2.35 -11.90 -10.99
N GLU A 103 3.08 -11.48 -12.03
CA GLU A 103 4.31 -10.68 -11.94
C GLU A 103 3.95 -9.19 -12.04
N VAL A 104 4.30 -8.41 -11.02
CA VAL A 104 4.28 -6.94 -11.10
C VAL A 104 5.60 -6.45 -11.67
N ARG A 105 5.54 -5.75 -12.80
CA ARG A 105 6.67 -5.02 -13.37
C ARG A 105 6.51 -3.55 -13.01
N ILE A 106 7.36 -3.08 -12.11
CA ILE A 106 7.33 -1.69 -11.65
C ILE A 106 8.62 -0.98 -12.07
N ASP A 107 8.46 0.11 -12.81
CA ASP A 107 9.52 0.99 -13.26
C ASP A 107 9.42 2.31 -12.50
N LEU A 108 10.47 2.62 -11.77
CA LEU A 108 10.58 3.79 -10.91
C LEU A 108 11.69 4.71 -11.42
N SER A 109 11.63 5.99 -11.06
CA SER A 109 12.71 6.92 -11.39
C SER A 109 13.97 6.67 -10.56
N THR A 110 15.13 7.10 -11.06
CA THR A 110 16.44 6.91 -10.40
C THR A 110 16.46 7.38 -8.93
N GLU A 111 15.65 8.34 -8.51
CA GLU A 111 15.57 8.75 -7.10
C GLU A 111 15.30 7.58 -6.16
N PHE A 112 14.58 6.54 -6.61
CA PHE A 112 14.28 5.36 -5.81
C PHE A 112 15.53 4.61 -5.36
N GLU A 113 16.64 4.66 -6.09
CA GLU A 113 17.90 4.01 -5.69
C GLU A 113 18.92 4.95 -5.04
N GLN A 114 18.55 6.22 -4.83
CA GLN A 114 19.44 7.24 -4.30
C GLN A 114 19.24 7.52 -2.79
N GLY A 115 20.31 8.03 -2.17
CA GLY A 115 20.34 8.51 -0.79
C GLY A 115 20.25 7.40 0.26
N GLY A 116 20.34 7.77 1.54
CA GLY A 116 20.21 6.84 2.67
C GLY A 116 21.39 5.88 2.86
N GLY A 117 21.57 5.41 4.10
CA GLY A 117 22.50 4.31 4.39
C GLY A 117 21.95 2.96 3.97
N ASN A 118 22.80 1.91 4.02
CA ASN A 118 22.44 0.54 3.60
C ASN A 118 21.14 0.04 4.24
N ALA A 119 20.94 0.29 5.54
CA ALA A 119 19.72 -0.12 6.26
C ALA A 119 18.45 0.54 5.69
N LEU A 120 18.51 1.82 5.27
CA LEU A 120 17.36 2.48 4.66
C LEU A 120 17.11 1.98 3.24
N MET A 121 18.16 1.56 2.51
CA MET A 121 18.02 0.95 1.18
C MET A 121 17.34 -0.42 1.25
N VAL A 122 17.77 -1.28 2.18
CA VAL A 122 17.12 -2.55 2.47
C VAL A 122 15.66 -2.31 2.88
N GLY A 123 15.43 -1.33 3.75
CA GLY A 123 14.09 -0.95 4.19
C GLY A 123 13.18 -0.51 3.04
N ARG A 124 13.72 0.20 2.05
CA ARG A 124 12.99 0.67 0.87
C ARG A 124 12.51 -0.48 -0.01
N LEU A 125 13.39 -1.46 -0.27
CA LEU A 125 13.02 -2.67 -0.99
C LEU A 125 11.97 -3.48 -0.22
N ASN A 126 12.20 -3.71 1.08
CA ASN A 126 11.24 -4.42 1.93
C ASN A 126 9.88 -3.72 1.95
N GLN A 127 9.86 -2.41 2.16
CA GLN A 127 8.66 -1.59 2.23
C GLN A 127 7.84 -1.67 0.92
N LEU A 128 8.48 -1.56 -0.24
CA LEU A 128 7.82 -1.67 -1.53
C LEU A 128 7.34 -3.11 -1.80
N PHE A 129 8.23 -4.09 -1.71
CA PHE A 129 7.95 -5.46 -2.13
C PHE A 129 6.93 -6.16 -1.23
N TYR A 130 7.01 -5.97 0.09
CA TYR A 130 6.02 -6.55 0.99
C TYR A 130 4.65 -5.91 0.80
N SER A 131 4.57 -4.61 0.53
CA SER A 131 3.28 -3.94 0.32
C SER A 131 2.61 -4.39 -0.98
N LEU A 132 3.37 -4.52 -2.08
CA LEU A 132 2.84 -4.99 -3.36
C LEU A 132 2.38 -6.45 -3.28
N THR A 133 3.13 -7.32 -2.59
CA THR A 133 2.76 -8.74 -2.38
C THR A 133 1.61 -8.96 -1.39
N GLN A 134 1.02 -7.91 -0.80
CA GLN A 134 -0.27 -8.04 -0.09
C GLN A 134 -1.45 -8.20 -1.05
N ALA A 135 -1.33 -7.73 -2.29
CA ALA A 135 -2.32 -8.00 -3.31
C ALA A 135 -2.23 -9.48 -3.69
N LYS A 136 -3.35 -10.20 -3.53
CA LYS A 136 -3.44 -11.66 -3.77
C LYS A 136 -3.10 -12.06 -5.20
N GLU A 137 -3.23 -11.11 -6.12
CA GLU A 137 -2.93 -11.24 -7.53
C GLU A 137 -1.42 -11.23 -7.82
N VAL A 138 -0.57 -10.86 -6.84
CA VAL A 138 0.88 -10.67 -7.01
C VAL A 138 1.66 -11.79 -6.31
N SER A 139 2.44 -12.54 -7.09
CA SER A 139 3.39 -13.53 -6.58
C SER A 139 4.84 -13.10 -6.71
N GLU A 140 5.12 -12.26 -7.71
CA GLU A 140 6.47 -11.90 -8.13
C GLU A 140 6.56 -10.41 -8.47
N ILE A 141 7.74 -9.82 -8.25
CA ILE A 141 8.00 -8.40 -8.53
C ILE A 141 9.31 -8.28 -9.29
N SER A 142 9.25 -7.60 -10.43
CA SER A 142 10.42 -7.15 -11.18
C SER A 142 10.54 -5.65 -11.05
N LEU A 143 11.63 -5.21 -10.42
CA LEU A 143 11.98 -3.80 -10.28
C LEU A 143 12.79 -3.33 -11.50
N PHE A 144 12.39 -2.18 -12.04
CA PHE A 144 13.10 -1.44 -13.06
C PHE A 144 13.38 -0.02 -12.54
N ILE A 145 14.51 0.54 -12.95
CA ILE A 145 14.88 1.93 -12.72
C ILE A 145 15.16 2.58 -14.06
N ASP A 146 14.37 3.59 -14.41
CA ASP A 146 14.39 4.27 -15.71
C ASP A 146 14.46 3.29 -16.90
N GLY A 147 13.61 2.27 -16.84
CA GLY A 147 13.47 1.23 -17.87
C GLY A 147 14.51 0.11 -17.81
N LEU A 148 15.51 0.18 -16.92
CA LEU A 148 16.53 -0.86 -16.75
C LEU A 148 16.16 -1.82 -15.63
N ARG A 149 16.15 -3.13 -15.92
CA ARG A 149 15.87 -4.17 -14.91
C ARG A 149 16.98 -4.19 -13.86
N VAL A 150 16.60 -4.10 -12.60
CA VAL A 150 17.55 -4.10 -11.47
C VAL A 150 17.76 -5.51 -10.94
N THR A 151 19.04 -5.90 -10.80
CA THR A 151 19.49 -7.10 -10.08
C THR A 151 20.50 -6.77 -8.97
N ALA A 152 21.06 -5.56 -8.99
CA ALA A 152 21.87 -4.98 -7.94
C ALA A 152 21.35 -3.56 -7.69
N PHE A 153 20.82 -3.34 -6.48
CA PHE A 153 20.16 -2.10 -6.09
C PHE A 153 21.09 -1.19 -5.31
N SER A 154 20.98 0.12 -5.56
CA SER A 154 21.83 1.18 -5.03
C SER A 154 23.31 1.09 -5.45
N GLN A 155 24.08 2.17 -5.20
CA GLN A 155 25.51 2.20 -5.50
C GLN A 155 26.34 1.21 -4.64
N GLN A 156 25.75 0.69 -3.56
CA GLN A 156 26.40 -0.30 -2.69
C GLN A 156 26.21 -1.74 -3.20
N GLY A 157 25.36 -1.97 -4.21
CA GLY A 157 25.21 -3.27 -4.85
C GLY A 157 24.42 -4.29 -4.03
N ILE A 158 23.29 -3.88 -3.43
CA ILE A 158 22.39 -4.81 -2.75
C ILE A 158 21.80 -5.77 -3.77
N MET A 159 22.21 -7.03 -3.73
CA MET A 159 21.72 -8.03 -4.69
C MET A 159 20.24 -8.31 -4.47
N ILE A 160 19.45 -8.21 -5.54
CA ILE A 160 18.03 -8.53 -5.54
C ILE A 160 17.73 -9.59 -6.60
N ALA A 161 16.90 -10.57 -6.23
CA ALA A 161 16.33 -11.48 -7.20
C ALA A 161 15.42 -10.69 -8.16
N SER A 162 15.42 -11.06 -9.44
CA SER A 162 14.58 -10.44 -10.46
C SER A 162 14.07 -11.54 -11.40
N PRO A 163 12.79 -11.98 -11.28
CA PRO A 163 11.79 -11.48 -10.33
C PRO A 163 12.10 -11.83 -8.86
N TRP A 164 11.67 -10.96 -7.94
CA TRP A 164 11.66 -11.22 -6.50
C TRP A 164 10.32 -11.82 -6.08
N SER A 165 10.36 -12.83 -5.21
CA SER A 165 9.16 -13.42 -4.60
C SER A 165 9.26 -13.38 -3.07
N ARG A 166 8.11 -13.22 -2.41
CA ARG A 166 8.03 -13.24 -0.95
C ARG A 166 8.42 -14.63 -0.45
N GLN A 167 9.48 -14.68 0.37
CA GLN A 167 10.03 -15.95 0.89
C GLN A 167 9.27 -16.50 2.10
N SER A 168 8.67 -15.62 2.89
CA SER A 168 7.94 -15.96 4.11
C SER A 168 6.84 -14.94 4.38
N GLU A 169 5.79 -15.36 5.08
CA GLU A 169 4.77 -14.44 5.60
C GLU A 169 5.26 -13.65 6.82
N THR A 170 6.34 -14.09 7.46
CA THR A 170 6.97 -13.35 8.55
C THR A 170 7.60 -12.07 8.02
N LEU A 171 7.28 -10.94 8.66
CA LEU A 171 7.84 -9.65 8.28
C LEU A 171 9.34 -9.58 8.63
N PRO A 172 10.16 -8.97 7.76
CA PRO A 172 11.59 -8.88 7.98
C PRO A 172 11.91 -7.87 9.08
N VAL A 173 13.00 -8.16 9.80
CA VAL A 173 13.69 -7.24 10.69
C VAL A 173 15.13 -7.14 10.18
N TRP A 174 15.67 -5.93 10.09
CA TRP A 174 17.00 -5.69 9.50
C TRP A 174 17.76 -4.56 10.21
#